data_AF-A0A1Z9JHN3-F1
#
_entry.id   AF-A0A1Z9JHN3-F1
#
_cell.length_a   1.000
_cell.length_b   1.000
_cell.length_c   1.000
_cell.angle_alpha   90.00
_cell.angle_beta   90.00
_cell.angle_gamma   90.00
#
_symmetry.space_group_name_H-M   'P 1'
#
loop_
_entity.id
_entity.type
_entity.pdbx_description
1 polymer ?
#
loop_
_entity_poly.entity_id
_entity_poly.type
_entity_poly.pdbx_seq_one_letter_code
_entity_poly.pdbx_strand_id
1 'polypeptide(L)'
;MDLTVIEFLVPSGPSTLTEATLLLLRLFMGVCFIRHGWPKLRNLKTWSTAMKTPAWLCFLSAFSMWASGIALLIGLLTPLAAFAILTSMAYAVILEIRSGTPFIAPDPYQIPEGDYAGPMGVGEPPSWEKASMYVVMCLVLMFCGGGFFSIDNLLIAEVLQA
;
A
#
# COMPACT_ATOMS: atom_id res chain seq x y z
N MET A 1 -19.82 17.18 15.17
CA MET A 1 -18.78 16.31 15.76
C MET A 1 -17.46 16.91 15.34
N ASP A 2 -16.71 17.45 16.30
CA ASP A 2 -15.38 18.00 16.02
C ASP A 2 -14.40 16.83 16.06
N LEU A 3 -13.84 16.48 14.90
CA LEU A 3 -12.79 15.47 14.79
C LEU A 3 -11.53 16.01 15.46
N THR A 4 -11.05 15.31 16.48
CA THR A 4 -9.80 15.70 17.14
C THR A 4 -8.59 15.23 16.32
N VAL A 5 -7.44 15.91 16.48
CA VAL A 5 -6.17 15.46 15.87
C VAL A 5 -5.82 14.03 16.32
N ILE A 6 -6.22 13.66 17.53
CA ILE A 6 -6.01 12.32 18.09
C ILE A 6 -6.82 11.28 17.32
N GLU A 7 -8.11 11.51 17.09
CA GLU A 7 -8.97 10.59 16.33
C GLU A 7 -8.48 10.40 14.89
N PHE A 8 -7.85 11.42 14.30
CA PHE A 8 -7.28 11.34 12.96
C PHE A 8 -5.97 10.54 12.92
N LEU A 9 -5.10 10.72 13.92
CA LEU A 9 -3.76 10.10 13.95
C LEU A 9 -3.77 8.70 14.56
N VAL A 10 -4.70 8.42 15.46
CA VAL A 10 -4.79 7.17 16.23
C VAL A 10 -6.25 6.71 16.33
N PRO A 11 -6.92 6.40 15.20
CA PRO A 11 -8.22 5.73 15.27
C PRO A 11 -8.06 4.34 15.90
N SER A 12 -9.04 3.91 16.69
CA SER A 12 -9.08 2.60 17.32
C SER A 12 -10.37 1.86 16.98
N GLY A 13 -10.29 0.54 16.80
CA GLY A 13 -11.43 -0.31 16.51
C GLY A 13 -12.39 -0.43 17.70
N PRO A 14 -13.70 -0.60 17.45
CA PRO A 14 -14.72 -0.64 18.50
C PRO A 14 -14.77 -1.98 19.28
N SER A 15 -13.96 -2.98 18.90
CA SER A 15 -13.98 -4.31 19.53
C SER A 15 -12.63 -5.02 19.42
N THR A 16 -12.40 -5.97 20.32
CA THR A 16 -11.25 -6.89 20.31
C THR A 16 -11.08 -7.61 18.98
N LEU A 17 -12.19 -8.03 18.35
CA LEU A 17 -12.12 -8.71 17.05
C LEU A 17 -11.68 -7.74 15.94
N THR A 18 -12.17 -6.50 15.97
CA THR A 18 -11.73 -5.46 15.03
C THR A 18 -10.23 -5.16 15.18
N GLU A 19 -9.75 -5.04 16.42
CA GLU A 19 -8.32 -4.82 16.69
C GLU A 19 -7.45 -5.97 16.15
N ALA A 20 -7.91 -7.22 16.28
CA ALA A 20 -7.21 -8.39 15.77
C ALA A 20 -7.20 -8.46 14.23
N THR A 21 -8.30 -8.13 13.56
CA THR A 21 -8.35 -8.13 12.09
C THR A 21 -7.55 -6.96 11.49
N LEU A 22 -7.54 -5.80 12.14
CA LEU A 22 -6.68 -4.68 11.77
C LEU A 22 -5.20 -5.02 11.92
N LEU A 23 -4.81 -5.73 12.99
CA LEU A 23 -3.45 -6.26 13.13
C LEU A 23 -3.08 -7.18 11.95
N LEU A 24 -3.96 -8.12 11.59
CA LEU A 24 -3.72 -9.03 10.46
C LEU A 24 -3.53 -8.25 9.14
N LEU A 25 -4.44 -7.31 8.86
CA LEU A 25 -4.37 -6.46 7.68
C LEU A 25 -3.07 -5.65 7.66
N ARG A 26 -2.72 -5.03 8.79
CA ARG A 26 -1.52 -4.23 8.98
C ARG A 26 -0.25 -5.05 8.71
N LEU A 27 -0.13 -6.25 9.26
CA LEU A 27 1.02 -7.13 9.05
C LEU A 27 1.13 -7.57 7.59
N PHE A 28 0.02 -7.98 6.98
CA PHE A 28 -0.04 -8.36 5.57
C PHE A 28 0.42 -7.21 4.66
N MET A 29 -0.18 -6.02 4.84
CA MET A 29 0.18 -4.82 4.09
C MET A 29 1.65 -4.45 4.28
N GLY A 30 2.14 -4.51 5.52
CA GLY A 30 3.55 -4.22 5.84
C GLY A 30 4.52 -5.10 5.04
N VAL A 31 4.31 -6.42 5.05
CA VAL A 31 5.15 -7.36 4.28
C VAL A 31 5.04 -7.09 2.77
N CYS A 32 3.82 -6.96 2.24
CA CYS A 32 3.61 -6.70 0.82
C CYS A 32 4.36 -5.45 0.34
N PHE A 33 4.25 -4.33 1.06
CA PHE A 33 4.84 -3.07 0.63
C PHE A 33 6.35 -2.99 0.83
N ILE A 34 6.92 -3.68 1.82
CA ILE A 34 8.37 -3.92 1.89
C ILE A 34 8.84 -4.66 0.63
N ARG A 35 8.13 -5.74 0.24
CA ARG A 35 8.48 -6.55 -0.94
C ARG A 35 8.24 -5.82 -2.26
N HIS A 36 7.29 -4.90 -2.32
CA HIS A 36 7.06 -4.07 -3.50
C HIS A 36 8.06 -2.90 -3.65
N GLY A 37 8.42 -2.26 -2.54
CA GLY A 37 9.31 -1.10 -2.53
C GLY A 37 10.78 -1.49 -2.67
N TRP A 38 11.24 -2.55 -1.98
CA TRP A 38 12.66 -2.90 -1.91
C TRP A 38 13.32 -3.18 -3.27
N PRO A 39 12.75 -4.01 -4.17
CA PRO A 39 13.36 -4.25 -5.48
C PRO A 39 13.39 -3.00 -6.36
N LYS A 40 12.40 -2.12 -6.20
CA LYS A 40 12.31 -0.84 -6.94
C LYS A 40 13.38 0.15 -6.48
N LEU A 41 13.64 0.23 -5.16
CA LEU A 41 14.76 1.02 -4.62
C LEU A 41 16.11 0.50 -5.13
N ARG A 42 16.31 -0.82 -5.07
CA ARG A 42 17.55 -1.48 -5.53
C ARG A 42 17.82 -1.27 -7.02
N ASN A 43 16.77 -1.09 -7.82
CA ASN A 43 16.84 -0.99 -9.28
C ASN A 43 16.19 0.30 -9.80
N LEU A 44 16.35 1.40 -9.07
CA LEU A 44 15.61 2.64 -9.31
C LEU A 44 15.76 3.16 -10.74
N LYS A 45 17.00 3.19 -11.26
CA LYS A 45 17.28 3.66 -12.62
C LYS A 45 16.51 2.82 -13.66
N THR A 46 16.63 1.50 -13.58
CA THR A 46 15.93 0.56 -14.46
C THR A 46 14.41 0.78 -14.42
N TRP A 47 13.85 0.90 -13.22
CA TRP A 47 12.41 1.11 -13.06
C TRP A 47 11.96 2.47 -13.59
N SER A 48 12.69 3.55 -13.29
CA SER A 48 12.37 4.90 -13.76
C SER A 48 12.41 5.02 -15.29
N THR A 49 13.37 4.37 -15.95
CA THR A 49 13.45 4.30 -17.40
C THR A 49 12.27 3.54 -17.98
N ALA A 50 11.91 2.38 -17.41
CA ALA A 50 10.76 1.60 -17.86
C ALA A 50 9.44 2.36 -17.72
N MET A 51 9.26 3.09 -16.62
CA MET A 51 8.10 3.94 -16.36
C MET A 51 8.10 5.26 -17.13
N LYS A 52 9.18 5.59 -17.86
CA LYS A 52 9.39 6.90 -18.51
C LYS A 52 9.11 8.07 -17.54
N THR A 53 9.50 7.90 -16.28
CA THR A 53 9.18 8.81 -15.17
C THR A 53 10.48 9.28 -14.50
N PRO A 54 10.58 10.55 -14.05
CA PRO A 54 11.76 11.03 -13.34
C PRO A 54 12.14 10.14 -12.15
N ALA A 55 13.43 9.83 -12.04
CA ALA A 55 13.93 8.90 -11.01
C ALA A 55 13.60 9.33 -9.57
N TRP A 56 13.49 10.63 -9.31
CA TRP A 56 13.14 11.14 -7.98
C TRP A 56 11.67 10.86 -7.60
N LEU A 57 10.74 10.86 -8.57
CA LEU A 57 9.34 10.48 -8.35
C LEU A 57 9.21 8.97 -8.11
N CYS A 58 9.95 8.18 -8.88
CA CYS A 58 10.08 6.74 -8.63
C CYS A 58 10.70 6.50 -7.24
N PHE A 59 11.73 7.25 -6.86
CA PHE A 59 12.33 7.10 -5.53
C PHE A 59 11.31 7.38 -4.44
N LEU A 60 10.56 8.48 -4.54
CA LEU A 60 9.55 8.85 -3.57
C LEU A 60 8.49 7.74 -3.41
N SER A 61 8.02 7.16 -4.52
CA SER A 61 7.06 6.05 -4.48
C SER A 61 7.66 4.75 -3.91
N ALA A 62 8.85 4.34 -4.36
CA ALA A 62 9.48 3.11 -3.87
C ALA A 62 9.89 3.22 -2.40
N PHE A 63 10.39 4.38 -2.00
CA PHE A 63 10.76 4.67 -0.62
C PHE A 63 9.54 4.73 0.28
N SER A 64 8.47 5.43 -0.13
CA SER A 64 7.24 5.48 0.67
C SER A 64 6.65 4.08 0.86
N MET A 65 6.57 3.26 -0.19
CA MET A 65 6.14 1.86 -0.06
C MET A 65 6.99 1.08 0.95
N TRP A 66 8.32 1.15 0.81
CA TRP A 66 9.22 0.39 1.67
C TRP A 66 9.20 0.86 3.13
N ALA A 67 9.35 2.16 3.37
CA ALA A 67 9.39 2.75 4.69
C ALA A 67 8.03 2.65 5.40
N SER A 68 6.93 2.93 4.70
CA SER A 68 5.59 2.75 5.25
C SER A 68 5.26 1.29 5.51
N GLY A 69 5.78 0.35 4.69
CA GLY A 69 5.64 -1.08 4.99
C GLY A 69 6.27 -1.46 6.34
N ILE A 70 7.46 -0.93 6.65
CA ILE A 70 8.11 -1.12 7.96
C ILE A 70 7.31 -0.44 9.07
N ALA A 71 6.88 0.80 8.87
CA ALA A 71 6.08 1.55 9.83
C ALA A 71 4.75 0.83 10.14
N LEU A 72 4.10 0.25 9.13
CA LEU A 72 2.91 -0.58 9.32
C LEU A 72 3.22 -1.84 10.14
N LEU A 73 4.32 -2.56 9.91
CA LEU A 73 4.64 -3.76 10.70
C LEU A 73 4.71 -3.51 12.21
N ILE A 74 5.20 -2.33 12.62
CA ILE A 74 5.26 -1.95 14.04
C ILE A 74 4.06 -1.09 14.49
N GLY A 75 3.23 -0.64 13.54
CA GLY A 75 2.04 0.17 13.80
C GLY A 75 2.42 1.55 14.30
N LEU A 76 3.37 2.18 13.61
CA LEU A 76 3.85 3.53 13.86
C LEU A 76 3.26 4.49 12.82
N LEU A 77 2.49 5.46 13.30
CA LEU A 77 1.73 6.42 12.50
C LEU A 77 0.94 5.72 11.39
N THR A 78 0.17 4.69 11.75
CA THR A 78 -0.52 3.79 10.83
C THR A 78 -1.34 4.54 9.78
N PRO A 79 -2.14 5.58 10.12
CA PRO A 79 -2.87 6.34 9.11
C PRO A 79 -1.95 7.07 8.12
N LEU A 80 -0.84 7.65 8.59
CA LEU A 80 0.11 8.35 7.73
C LEU A 80 0.89 7.38 6.83
N ALA A 81 1.30 6.25 7.38
CA ALA A 81 1.96 5.18 6.62
C ALA A 81 1.02 4.63 5.53
N ALA A 82 -0.25 4.39 5.87
CA ALA A 82 -1.26 3.96 4.93
C ALA A 82 -1.55 5.01 3.85
N PHE A 83 -1.59 6.30 4.21
CA PHE A 83 -1.77 7.41 3.25
C PHE A 83 -0.62 7.51 2.23
N ALA A 84 0.63 7.34 2.70
CA ALA A 84 1.80 7.36 1.82
C ALA A 84 1.78 6.21 0.80
N ILE A 85 1.33 5.02 1.22
CA ILE A 85 1.10 3.88 0.33
C ILE A 85 -0.07 4.15 -0.62
N LEU A 86 -1.19 4.66 -0.09
CA LEU A 86 -2.39 5.00 -0.86
C LEU A 86 -2.06 5.93 -2.01
N THR A 87 -1.23 6.94 -1.79
CA THR A 87 -0.80 7.88 -2.84
C THR A 87 -0.11 7.15 -4.00
N SER A 88 0.78 6.19 -3.71
CA SER A 88 1.44 5.39 -4.75
C SER A 88 0.47 4.47 -5.49
N MET A 89 -0.46 3.83 -4.77
CA MET A 89 -1.41 2.88 -5.36
C MET A 89 -2.52 3.59 -6.15
N ALA A 90 -3.03 4.72 -5.67
CA ALA A 90 -3.96 5.57 -6.39
C ALA A 90 -3.34 6.10 -7.70
N TYR A 91 -2.08 6.51 -7.65
CA TYR A 91 -1.37 6.90 -8.87
C TYR A 91 -1.19 5.72 -9.84
N ALA A 92 -0.88 4.52 -9.35
CA ALA A 92 -0.83 3.32 -10.18
C ALA A 92 -2.19 3.02 -10.85
N VAL A 93 -3.29 3.09 -10.11
CA VAL A 93 -4.65 2.96 -10.66
C VAL A 93 -4.89 3.97 -11.79
N ILE A 94 -4.53 5.24 -11.59
CA ILE A 94 -4.69 6.28 -12.61
C ILE A 94 -3.85 5.96 -13.87
N LEU A 95 -2.61 5.52 -13.70
CA LEU A 95 -1.74 5.17 -14.82
C LEU A 95 -2.30 3.99 -15.64
N GLU A 96 -2.78 2.96 -14.97
CA GLU A 96 -3.39 1.78 -15.59
C GLU A 96 -4.67 2.14 -16.35
N ILE A 97 -5.59 2.89 -15.72
CA ILE A 97 -6.82 3.39 -16.38
C ILE A 97 -6.47 4.22 -17.61
N ARG A 98 -5.49 5.12 -17.52
CA ARG A 98 -5.04 5.94 -18.66
C ARG A 98 -4.37 5.14 -19.76
N SER A 99 -3.82 3.97 -19.43
CA SER A 99 -3.22 3.04 -20.38
C SER A 99 -4.25 2.12 -21.03
N GLY A 100 -5.53 2.20 -20.62
CA GLY A 100 -6.62 1.41 -21.16
C GLY A 100 -6.65 -0.03 -20.67
N THR A 101 -5.98 -0.34 -19.56
CA THR A 101 -5.96 -1.69 -19.00
C THR A 101 -7.29 -1.99 -18.28
N PRO A 102 -7.78 -3.23 -18.34
CA PRO A 102 -9.06 -3.59 -17.75
C PRO A 102 -8.98 -3.59 -16.21
N PHE A 103 -10.15 -3.55 -15.56
CA PHE A 103 -10.20 -3.70 -14.10
C PHE A 103 -9.67 -5.06 -13.66
N ILE A 104 -10.24 -6.11 -14.24
CA ILE A 104 -9.87 -7.51 -14.02
C ILE A 104 -8.99 -7.96 -15.18
N ALA A 105 -7.90 -8.65 -14.88
CA ALA A 105 -7.01 -9.21 -15.89
C ALA A 105 -7.78 -10.24 -16.76
N PRO A 106 -7.54 -10.30 -18.09
CA PRO A 106 -8.10 -11.35 -18.92
C PRO A 106 -7.66 -12.74 -18.45
N ASP A 107 -8.55 -13.73 -18.60
CA ASP A 107 -8.23 -15.10 -18.25
C ASP A 107 -7.09 -15.64 -19.14
N PRO A 108 -6.27 -16.59 -18.66
CA PRO A 108 -5.13 -17.11 -19.41
C PRO A 108 -5.44 -17.62 -20.83
N TYR A 109 -6.64 -18.16 -21.06
CA TYR A 109 -7.06 -18.67 -22.37
C TYR A 109 -7.51 -17.58 -23.35
N GLN A 110 -7.62 -16.33 -22.89
CA GLN A 110 -8.00 -15.15 -23.69
C GLN A 110 -6.78 -14.33 -24.14
N ILE A 111 -5.59 -14.65 -23.62
CA ILE A 111 -4.35 -13.93 -23.90
C ILE A 111 -3.73 -14.46 -25.22
N PRO A 112 -3.35 -13.58 -26.17
CA PRO A 112 -2.62 -13.99 -27.36
C PRO A 112 -1.33 -14.77 -27.05
N GLU A 113 -0.99 -15.72 -27.91
CA GLU A 113 0.23 -16.53 -27.72
C GLU A 113 1.49 -15.65 -27.76
N GLY A 114 2.33 -15.76 -26.73
CA GLY A 114 3.59 -15.01 -26.59
C GLY A 114 3.51 -13.74 -25.74
N ASP A 115 2.30 -13.24 -25.43
CA ASP A 115 2.14 -12.08 -24.56
C ASP A 115 2.55 -12.39 -23.11
N TYR A 116 3.11 -11.37 -22.43
CA TYR A 116 3.62 -11.44 -21.05
C TYR A 116 4.72 -12.48 -20.79
N ALA A 117 5.33 -13.06 -21.83
CA ALA A 117 6.46 -13.95 -21.68
C ALA A 117 7.69 -13.20 -21.11
N GLY A 118 8.31 -13.77 -20.08
CA GLY A 118 9.55 -13.29 -19.49
C GLY A 118 10.53 -14.45 -19.22
N PRO A 119 11.76 -14.14 -18.75
CA PRO A 119 12.80 -15.14 -18.51
C PRO A 119 12.42 -16.25 -17.51
N MET A 120 11.38 -16.01 -16.70
CA MET A 120 10.87 -16.92 -15.67
C MET A 120 9.48 -17.49 -16.00
N GLY A 121 9.01 -17.35 -17.24
CA GLY A 121 7.69 -17.80 -17.69
C GLY A 121 6.73 -16.65 -18.02
N VAL A 122 5.43 -16.96 -18.09
CA VAL A 122 4.38 -16.00 -18.43
C VAL A 122 3.98 -15.20 -17.20
N GLY A 123 4.06 -13.87 -17.30
CA GLY A 123 3.61 -12.94 -16.28
C GLY A 123 2.09 -12.75 -16.28
N GLU A 124 1.59 -12.11 -15.23
CA GLU A 124 0.18 -11.75 -15.13
C GLU A 124 -0.13 -10.58 -16.07
N PRO A 125 -1.26 -10.63 -16.80
CA PRO A 125 -1.72 -9.48 -17.58
C PRO A 125 -1.92 -8.24 -16.73
N PRO A 126 -1.75 -7.03 -17.29
CA PRO A 126 -1.95 -5.79 -16.58
C PRO A 126 -3.44 -5.61 -16.27
N SER A 127 -3.69 -5.22 -15.03
CA SER A 127 -5.01 -4.85 -14.53
C SER A 127 -4.83 -3.90 -13.36
N TRP A 128 -5.86 -3.11 -13.05
CA TRP A 128 -5.83 -2.20 -11.90
C TRP A 128 -6.51 -2.75 -10.64
N GLU A 129 -7.02 -3.99 -10.67
CA GLU A 129 -7.65 -4.67 -9.52
C GLU A 129 -6.76 -4.65 -8.28
N LYS A 130 -5.53 -5.18 -8.36
CA LYS A 130 -4.62 -5.29 -7.20
C LYS A 130 -4.30 -3.93 -6.58
N ALA A 131 -4.02 -2.93 -7.42
CA ALA A 131 -3.76 -1.58 -6.95
C ALA A 131 -4.99 -0.99 -6.25
N SER A 132 -6.19 -1.22 -6.78
CA SER A 132 -7.45 -0.78 -6.16
C SER A 132 -7.73 -1.47 -4.82
N MET A 133 -7.41 -2.76 -4.68
CA MET A 133 -7.55 -3.49 -3.43
C MET A 133 -6.67 -2.86 -2.36
N TYR A 134 -5.43 -2.51 -2.70
CA TYR A 134 -4.52 -1.82 -1.78
C TYR A 134 -5.02 -0.42 -1.42
N VAL A 135 -5.64 0.32 -2.34
CA VAL A 135 -6.29 1.61 -2.01
C VAL A 135 -7.36 1.41 -0.94
N VAL A 136 -8.26 0.43 -1.12
CA VAL A 136 -9.32 0.15 -0.13
C VAL A 136 -8.74 -0.28 1.21
N MET A 137 -7.74 -1.17 1.20
CA MET A 137 -7.06 -1.62 2.43
C MET A 137 -6.37 -0.46 3.16
N CYS A 138 -5.73 0.46 2.43
CA CYS A 138 -5.15 1.66 3.01
C CYS A 138 -6.21 2.57 3.63
N LEU A 139 -7.36 2.77 2.96
CA LEU A 139 -8.47 3.56 3.53
C LEU A 139 -8.96 2.93 4.85
N VAL A 140 -9.06 1.60 4.92
CA VAL A 140 -9.41 0.91 6.18
C VAL A 140 -8.38 1.19 7.27
N LEU A 141 -7.08 1.03 7.01
CA LEU A 141 -6.05 1.33 8.02
C LEU A 141 -5.99 2.81 8.40
N MET A 142 -6.29 3.72 7.46
CA MET A 142 -6.34 5.16 7.71
C MET A 142 -7.46 5.55 8.67
N PHE A 143 -8.65 4.98 8.48
CA PHE A 143 -9.85 5.42 9.20
C PHE A 143 -10.25 4.50 10.35
N CYS A 144 -9.74 3.28 10.40
CA CYS A 144 -10.08 2.30 11.44
C CYS A 144 -8.93 1.98 12.39
N GLY A 145 -7.69 2.37 12.07
CA GLY A 145 -6.56 2.27 13.00
C GLY A 145 -5.56 1.16 12.72
N GLY A 146 -4.52 1.12 13.56
CA GLY A 146 -3.44 0.13 13.49
C GLY A 146 -3.77 -1.22 14.12
N GLY A 147 -4.87 -1.32 14.87
CA GLY A 147 -5.23 -2.53 15.60
C GLY A 147 -4.26 -2.86 16.75
N PHE A 148 -4.32 -4.11 17.20
CA PHE A 148 -3.52 -4.57 18.34
C PHE A 148 -2.02 -4.36 18.15
N PHE A 149 -1.34 -4.11 19.29
CA PHE A 149 0.11 -3.95 19.39
C PHE A 149 0.71 -2.85 18.50
N SER A 150 -0.11 -1.94 17.98
CA SER A 150 0.39 -0.75 17.30
C SER A 150 1.04 0.18 18.32
N ILE A 151 2.19 0.75 17.97
CA ILE A 151 2.83 1.82 18.76
C ILE A 151 1.88 3.01 18.88
N ASP A 152 1.02 3.23 17.88
CA ASP A 152 -0.04 4.23 17.91
C ASP A 152 -0.92 4.08 19.17
N ASN A 153 -1.47 2.88 19.37
CA ASN A 153 -2.36 2.59 20.50
C ASN A 153 -1.60 2.47 21.83
N LEU A 154 -0.35 1.99 21.82
CA LEU A 154 0.41 1.72 23.03
C LEU A 154 1.12 2.95 23.62
N LEU A 155 1.42 3.97 22.80
CA LEU A 155 2.27 5.09 23.25
C LEU A 155 1.78 6.44 22.71
N ILE A 156 1.45 6.54 21.42
CA ILE A 156 1.08 7.84 20.83
C ILE A 156 -0.25 8.34 21.39
N ALA A 157 -1.23 7.46 21.59
CA ALA A 157 -2.50 7.79 22.22
C ALA A 157 -2.30 8.43 23.61
N GLU A 158 -1.43 7.85 24.44
CA GLU A 158 -1.15 8.37 25.78
C GLU A 158 -0.48 9.75 25.73
N VAL A 159 0.50 9.94 24.83
CA VAL A 159 1.22 11.21 24.67
C VAL A 159 0.31 12.33 24.18
N LEU A 160 -0.61 12.04 23.26
CA LEU A 160 -1.52 13.06 22.72
C LEU A 160 -2.65 13.44 23.68
N GLN A 161 -2.95 12.60 24.67
CA GLN A 161 -3.97 12.84 25.68
C GLN A 161 -3.44 13.56 26.94
N ALA A 162 -2.11 13.66 27.10
CA ALA A 162 -1.43 14.34 28.20
C ALA A 162 -1.28 15.86 27.96
#